data_AF-A0A4C1VN70-F1
#
_entry.id   AF-A0A4C1VN70-F1
#
_cell.length_a   1.000
_cell.length_b   1.000
_cell.length_c   1.000
_cell.angle_alpha   90.00
_cell.angle_beta   90.00
_cell.angle_gamma   90.00
#
_symmetry.space_group_name_H-M   'P 1'
#
loop_
_entity.id
_entity.type
_entity.pdbx_description
1 polymer ?
#
loop_
_entity_poly.entity_id
_entity_poly.type
_entity_poly.pdbx_seq_one_letter_code
_entity_poly.pdbx_strand_id
1 'polypeptide(L)'
;MSRMEANGVLLCDNLIKWLQTLNLKARHETPSELSDGVAIAEALTQIAPEYFTPTWNSKIKVDVGTNWRLKVSNLKKILEGVVDYHQDILNLGLQEFGRPDVVNIAENADPTDLGRLLQLVLSDARTMCLPSLPANPTTESSDPLAGASESRCVDTGQCVANSCARSTTTRVALEV
;
A
#
# COMPACT_ATOMS: atom_id res chain seq x y z
N MET A 1 -26.02 17.15 3.56
CA MET A 1 -24.81 16.52 2.99
C MET A 1 -23.87 17.61 2.53
N SER A 2 -22.81 17.82 3.30
CA SER A 2 -21.78 18.80 2.98
C SER A 2 -20.88 18.26 1.87
N ARG A 3 -20.34 19.11 0.99
CA ARG A 3 -19.47 18.71 -0.14
C ARG A 3 -18.28 17.81 0.27
N MET A 4 -17.82 17.89 1.52
CA MET A 4 -16.73 17.05 2.05
C MET A 4 -17.17 15.62 2.36
N GLU A 5 -18.42 15.39 2.79
CA GLU A 5 -18.95 14.04 3.07
C GLU A 5 -19.18 13.26 1.78
N ALA A 6 -19.65 13.93 0.72
CA ALA A 6 -19.84 13.30 -0.60
C ALA A 6 -18.52 12.78 -1.20
N ASN A 7 -17.42 13.49 -0.97
CA ASN A 7 -16.09 13.06 -1.45
C ASN A 7 -15.58 11.82 -0.69
N GLY A 8 -15.90 11.68 0.59
CA GLY A 8 -15.51 10.53 1.40
C GLY A 8 -16.19 9.24 0.94
N VAL A 9 -17.49 9.30 0.64
CA VAL A 9 -18.25 8.16 0.11
C VAL A 9 -17.72 7.75 -1.27
N LEU A 10 -17.53 8.71 -2.18
CA LEU A 10 -16.98 8.44 -3.51
C LEU A 10 -15.56 7.85 -3.44
N LEU A 11 -14.74 8.33 -2.51
CA LEU A 11 -13.41 7.77 -2.26
C LEU A 11 -13.54 6.30 -1.86
N CYS A 12 -14.37 5.99 -0.87
CA CYS A 12 -14.62 4.62 -0.42
C CYS A 12 -15.02 3.70 -1.57
N ASP A 13 -16.00 4.10 -2.40
CA ASP A 13 -16.47 3.30 -3.53
C ASP A 13 -15.36 2.99 -4.54
N ASN A 14 -14.50 3.97 -4.83
CA ASN A 14 -13.36 3.77 -5.72
C ASN A 14 -12.31 2.84 -5.13
N LEU A 15 -12.07 2.94 -3.81
CA LEU A 15 -11.13 2.09 -3.09
C LEU A 15 -11.63 0.65 -2.97
N ILE A 16 -12.94 0.45 -2.79
CA ILE A 16 -13.58 -0.86 -2.82
C ILE A 16 -13.40 -1.50 -4.21
N LYS A 17 -13.62 -0.74 -5.29
CA LYS A 17 -13.36 -1.22 -6.66
C LYS A 17 -11.89 -1.59 -6.87
N TRP A 18 -10.96 -0.83 -6.30
CA TRP A 18 -9.55 -1.20 -6.33
C TRP A 18 -9.30 -2.50 -5.55
N LEU A 19 -9.90 -2.66 -4.39
CA LEU A 19 -9.77 -3.86 -3.56
C LEU A 19 -10.27 -5.11 -4.29
N GLN A 20 -11.31 -4.98 -5.12
CA GLN A 20 -11.81 -6.02 -6.02
C GLN A 20 -10.84 -6.45 -7.12
N THR A 21 -9.81 -5.65 -7.41
CA THR A 21 -8.73 -6.05 -8.32
C THR A 21 -7.75 -7.02 -7.66
N LEU A 22 -7.75 -7.08 -6.32
CA LEU A 22 -6.95 -8.03 -5.55
C LEU A 22 -7.69 -9.36 -5.40
N ASN A 23 -6.97 -10.46 -5.51
CA ASN A 23 -7.57 -11.79 -5.39
C ASN A 23 -7.70 -12.20 -3.91
N LEU A 24 -8.62 -11.54 -3.18
CA LEU A 24 -8.89 -11.76 -1.75
C LEU A 24 -9.86 -12.93 -1.55
N LYS A 25 -9.75 -13.63 -0.41
CA LYS A 25 -10.67 -14.72 -0.04
C LYS A 25 -11.87 -14.20 0.73
N ALA A 26 -11.67 -13.17 1.54
CA ALA A 26 -12.74 -12.52 2.29
C ALA A 26 -13.64 -11.68 1.35
N ARG A 27 -14.91 -11.53 1.73
CA ARG A 27 -15.86 -10.70 0.98
C ARG A 27 -15.52 -9.22 1.17
N HIS A 28 -15.63 -8.46 0.10
CA HIS A 28 -15.10 -7.10 0.04
C HIS A 28 -15.87 -6.20 -0.94
N GLU A 29 -17.15 -6.48 -1.18
CA GLU A 29 -17.96 -5.74 -2.16
C GLU A 29 -18.65 -4.52 -1.55
N THR A 30 -18.85 -4.51 -0.23
CA THR A 30 -19.56 -3.43 0.47
C THR A 30 -18.81 -2.95 1.71
N PRO A 31 -19.04 -1.69 2.16
CA PRO A 31 -18.46 -1.18 3.40
C PRO A 31 -18.75 -2.05 4.62
N SER A 32 -19.94 -2.67 4.67
CA SER A 32 -20.35 -3.56 5.76
C SER A 32 -19.52 -4.84 5.80
N GLU A 33 -19.15 -5.41 4.65
CA GLU A 33 -18.28 -6.57 4.58
C GLU A 33 -16.84 -6.24 4.99
N LEU A 34 -16.37 -5.02 4.70
CA LEU A 34 -15.04 -4.56 5.10
C LEU A 34 -14.93 -4.12 6.56
N SER A 35 -16.06 -3.92 7.23
CA SER A 35 -16.10 -3.45 8.62
C SER A 35 -15.47 -4.42 9.63
N ASP A 36 -15.25 -5.68 9.26
CA ASP A 36 -14.59 -6.68 10.11
C ASP A 36 -13.05 -6.65 10.04
N GLY A 37 -12.50 -5.95 9.04
CA GLY A 37 -11.07 -5.81 8.77
C GLY A 37 -10.41 -7.03 8.12
N VAL A 38 -11.12 -8.14 7.88
CA VAL A 38 -10.48 -9.39 7.39
C VAL A 38 -9.95 -9.20 5.98
N ALA A 39 -10.78 -8.68 5.06
CA ALA A 39 -10.37 -8.41 3.69
C ALA A 39 -9.24 -7.38 3.60
N ILE A 40 -9.25 -6.38 4.48
CA ILE A 40 -8.21 -5.36 4.55
C ILE A 40 -6.87 -5.97 4.99
N ALA A 41 -6.90 -6.86 5.99
CA ALA A 41 -5.71 -7.58 6.43
C ALA A 41 -5.14 -8.50 5.33
N GLU A 42 -6.00 -9.19 4.58
CA GLU A 42 -5.58 -9.98 3.42
C GLU A 42 -4.93 -9.11 2.34
N ALA A 43 -5.51 -7.95 2.04
CA ALA A 43 -4.92 -7.01 1.09
C ALA A 43 -3.53 -6.53 1.54
N LEU A 44 -3.37 -6.18 2.82
CA LEU A 44 -2.07 -5.78 3.38
C LEU A 44 -1.00 -6.87 3.22
N THR A 45 -1.35 -8.14 3.41
CA THR A 45 -0.41 -9.25 3.18
C THR A 45 0.01 -9.41 1.72
N GLN A 46 -0.78 -8.92 0.76
CA GLN A 46 -0.39 -8.91 -0.66
C GLN A 46 0.42 -7.68 -1.03
N ILE A 47 0.17 -6.54 -0.38
CA ILE A 47 0.85 -5.26 -0.67
C ILE A 47 2.28 -5.26 -0.13
N ALA A 48 2.47 -5.66 1.12
CA ALA A 48 3.78 -5.68 1.78
C ALA A 48 3.96 -6.98 2.59
N PRO A 49 4.14 -8.13 1.91
CA PRO A 49 4.29 -9.44 2.55
C PRO A 49 5.49 -9.54 3.50
N GLU A 50 6.51 -8.70 3.30
CA GLU A 50 7.68 -8.59 4.16
C GLU A 50 7.37 -8.02 5.55
N TYR A 51 6.32 -7.18 5.66
CA TYR A 51 5.89 -6.57 6.93
C TYR A 51 4.64 -7.26 7.47
N PHE A 52 3.61 -7.38 6.64
CA PHE A 52 2.35 -8.04 6.96
C PHE A 52 2.44 -9.54 6.66
N THR A 53 3.20 -10.23 7.50
CA THR A 53 3.41 -11.68 7.37
C THR A 53 2.13 -12.49 7.63
N PRO A 54 2.04 -13.75 7.17
CA PRO A 54 0.92 -14.64 7.51
C PRO A 54 0.73 -14.79 9.03
N THR A 55 1.82 -14.75 9.80
CA THR A 55 1.77 -14.77 11.28
C THR A 55 1.09 -13.52 11.84
N TRP A 56 1.34 -12.35 11.27
CA TRP A 56 0.61 -11.14 11.65
C TRP A 56 -0.88 -11.26 11.31
N ASN A 57 -1.21 -11.72 10.10
CA ASN A 57 -2.60 -11.89 9.67
C ASN A 57 -3.37 -12.90 10.53
N SER A 58 -2.71 -13.93 11.06
CA SER A 58 -3.34 -14.90 11.98
C SER A 58 -3.87 -14.28 13.29
N LYS A 59 -3.45 -13.07 13.64
CA LYS A 59 -3.94 -12.32 14.82
C LYS A 59 -5.30 -11.66 14.56
N ILE A 60 -5.72 -11.56 13.31
CA ILE A 60 -7.01 -11.01 12.90
C ILE A 60 -8.05 -12.12 13.04
N LYS A 61 -9.13 -11.83 13.77
CA LYS A 61 -10.21 -12.81 13.98
C LYS A 61 -11.12 -12.83 12.75
N VAL A 62 -11.28 -14.01 12.16
CA VAL A 62 -12.29 -14.28 11.13
C VAL A 62 -13.64 -14.60 11.76
N ASP A 63 -14.72 -14.52 10.99
CA ASP A 63 -16.09 -14.88 11.39
C ASP A 63 -16.61 -14.16 12.65
N VAL A 64 -16.29 -12.87 12.79
CA VAL A 64 -16.70 -12.05 13.95
C VAL A 64 -18.19 -11.65 13.95
N GLY A 65 -18.91 -11.92 12.85
CA GLY A 65 -20.35 -11.68 12.72
C GLY A 65 -20.75 -10.24 13.02
N THR A 66 -21.74 -10.05 13.90
CA THR A 66 -22.23 -8.73 14.33
C THR A 66 -21.52 -8.19 15.57
N ASN A 67 -20.49 -8.88 16.08
CA ASN A 67 -19.79 -8.46 17.29
C ASN A 67 -18.84 -7.29 17.00
N TRP A 68 -19.37 -6.06 17.08
CA TRP A 68 -18.63 -4.83 16.81
C TRP A 68 -17.36 -4.69 17.66
N ARG A 69 -17.30 -5.22 18.89
CA ARG A 69 -16.08 -5.16 19.72
C ARG A 69 -14.93 -5.96 19.12
N LEU A 70 -15.23 -7.11 18.52
CA LEU A 70 -14.22 -7.91 17.83
C LEU A 70 -13.79 -7.25 16.52
N LYS A 71 -14.73 -6.66 15.78
CA LYS A 71 -14.43 -5.83 14.60
C LYS A 71 -13.49 -4.67 14.93
N VAL A 72 -13.80 -3.90 15.99
CA VAL A 72 -12.91 -2.82 16.48
C VAL A 72 -11.54 -3.38 16.84
N SER A 73 -11.48 -4.54 17.49
CA SER A 73 -10.21 -5.16 17.87
C SER A 73 -9.36 -5.56 16.66
N ASN A 74 -9.99 -5.99 15.56
CA ASN A 74 -9.30 -6.26 14.30
C ASN A 74 -8.83 -4.96 13.64
N LEU A 75 -9.74 -3.99 13.46
CA LEU A 75 -9.45 -2.71 12.82
C LEU A 75 -8.36 -1.91 13.55
N LYS A 76 -8.30 -1.99 14.89
CA LYS A 76 -7.21 -1.40 15.67
C LYS A 76 -5.84 -1.98 15.30
N LYS A 77 -5.72 -3.30 15.20
CA LYS A 77 -4.45 -3.96 14.82
C LYS A 77 -4.03 -3.60 13.39
N ILE A 78 -5.01 -3.49 12.50
CA ILE A 78 -4.78 -3.08 11.11
C ILE A 78 -4.29 -1.64 11.08
N LEU A 79 -4.98 -0.73 11.75
CA LEU A 79 -4.59 0.67 11.81
C LEU A 79 -3.19 0.81 12.44
N GLU A 80 -2.93 0.17 13.58
CA GLU A 80 -1.60 0.18 14.22
C GLU A 80 -0.52 -0.35 13.26
N GLY A 81 -0.73 -1.50 12.62
CA GLY A 81 0.24 -2.06 11.68
C GLY A 81 0.51 -1.17 10.46
N VAL A 82 -0.52 -0.54 9.91
CA VAL A 82 -0.37 0.41 8.78
C VAL A 82 0.37 1.66 9.23
N VAL A 83 0.04 2.20 10.41
CA VAL A 83 0.71 3.36 11.00
C VAL A 83 2.19 3.09 11.24
N ASP A 84 2.51 1.95 11.86
CA ASP A 84 3.88 1.55 12.15
C ASP A 84 4.65 1.35 10.84
N TYR A 85 4.05 0.71 9.83
CA TYR A 85 4.64 0.58 8.50
C TYR A 85 4.94 1.93 7.84
N HIS A 86 4.01 2.89 7.89
CA HIS A 86 4.21 4.22 7.31
C HIS A 86 5.35 4.98 8.01
N GLN A 87 5.46 4.85 9.34
CA GLN A 87 6.52 5.48 10.11
C GLN A 87 7.87 4.83 9.82
N ASP A 88 7.94 3.50 9.86
CA ASP A 88 9.18 2.73 9.74
C ASP A 88 9.74 2.74 8.31
N ILE A 89 8.88 2.67 7.29
CA ILE A 89 9.28 2.51 5.89
C ILE A 89 9.25 3.84 5.13
N LEU A 90 8.20 4.64 5.32
CA LEU A 90 7.99 5.85 4.52
C LEU A 90 8.49 7.12 5.20
N ASN A 91 8.80 7.09 6.50
CA ASN A 91 9.10 8.26 7.33
C ASN A 91 8.04 9.38 7.19
N LEU A 92 6.81 9.02 6.84
CA LEU A 92 5.68 9.94 6.66
C LEU A 92 4.81 9.89 7.92
N GLY A 93 4.54 11.07 8.50
CA GLY A 93 3.62 11.20 9.62
C GLY A 93 2.16 11.10 9.17
N LEU A 94 1.30 10.47 9.98
CA LEU A 94 -0.16 10.34 9.75
C LEU A 94 -0.92 11.67 9.62
N GLN A 95 -0.26 12.79 9.86
CA GLN A 95 -0.84 14.12 9.93
C GLN A 95 -1.42 14.58 8.57
N GLU A 96 -1.04 13.92 7.47
CA GLU A 96 -1.54 14.25 6.13
C GLU A 96 -2.88 13.59 5.76
N PHE A 97 -3.23 12.45 6.36
CA PHE A 97 -4.39 11.65 5.93
C PHE A 97 -5.59 11.70 6.88
N GLY A 98 -5.39 12.16 8.12
CA GLY A 98 -6.40 12.14 9.17
C GLY A 98 -6.66 10.72 9.70
N ARG A 99 -6.61 10.54 11.02
CA ARG A 99 -6.75 9.23 11.64
C ARG A 99 -8.18 8.70 11.48
N PRO A 100 -8.41 7.53 10.87
CA PRO A 100 -9.76 6.96 10.73
C PRO A 100 -10.32 6.52 12.09
N ASP A 101 -11.62 6.73 12.30
CA ASP A 101 -12.31 6.21 13.49
C ASP A 101 -12.74 4.74 13.28
N VAL A 102 -11.92 3.83 13.80
CA VAL A 102 -12.17 2.38 13.73
C VAL A 102 -13.43 1.94 14.49
N VAL A 103 -13.92 2.72 15.45
CA VAL A 103 -15.17 2.42 16.16
C VAL A 103 -16.35 2.70 15.23
N ASN A 104 -16.34 3.85 14.56
CA ASN A 104 -17.38 4.22 13.61
C ASN A 104 -17.46 3.24 12.42
N ILE A 105 -16.32 2.75 11.92
CA ILE A 105 -16.28 1.71 10.88
C ILE A 105 -16.91 0.40 11.39
N ALA A 106 -16.56 -0.05 12.59
CA ALA A 106 -17.04 -1.32 13.13
C ALA A 106 -18.55 -1.32 13.46
N GLU A 107 -19.08 -0.20 13.95
CA GLU A 107 -20.47 -0.08 14.38
C GLU A 107 -21.40 0.33 13.23
N ASN A 108 -21.02 1.32 12.44
CA ASN A 108 -21.89 1.93 11.43
C ASN A 108 -21.49 1.58 9.99
N ALA A 109 -20.36 0.88 9.79
CA ALA A 109 -19.77 0.66 8.47
C ALA A 109 -19.62 1.98 7.70
N ASP A 110 -19.21 3.05 8.40
CA ASP A 110 -19.15 4.38 7.83
C ASP A 110 -18.17 4.44 6.64
N PRO A 111 -18.63 4.80 5.44
CA PRO A 111 -17.79 4.81 4.25
C PRO A 111 -16.71 5.89 4.31
N THR A 112 -16.91 6.98 5.05
CA THR A 112 -15.90 8.05 5.11
C THR A 112 -14.67 7.60 5.89
N ASP A 113 -14.87 7.03 7.07
CA ASP A 113 -13.77 6.50 7.87
C ASP A 113 -13.14 5.25 7.25
N LEU A 114 -13.95 4.39 6.63
CA LEU A 114 -13.43 3.24 5.89
C LEU A 114 -12.59 3.69 4.70
N GLY A 115 -13.05 4.69 3.95
CA GLY A 115 -12.29 5.27 2.84
C GLY A 115 -10.94 5.82 3.27
N ARG A 116 -10.87 6.49 4.43
CA ARG A 116 -9.59 6.96 5.01
C ARG A 116 -8.66 5.80 5.37
N LEU A 117 -9.19 4.74 5.98
CA LEU A 117 -8.39 3.55 6.31
C LEU A 117 -7.83 2.88 5.04
N LEU A 118 -8.68 2.67 4.03
CA LEU A 118 -8.26 2.10 2.75
C LEU A 118 -7.28 3.01 1.99
N GLN A 119 -7.43 4.33 2.12
CA GLN A 119 -6.49 5.30 1.54
C GLN A 119 -5.10 5.15 2.14
N LEU A 120 -4.99 4.96 3.47
CA LEU A 120 -3.72 4.68 4.13
C LEU A 120 -3.10 3.39 3.58
N VAL A 121 -3.88 2.32 3.49
CA VAL A 121 -3.42 1.02 2.92
C VAL A 121 -2.94 1.17 1.47
N LEU A 122 -3.54 2.08 0.69
CA LEU A 122 -3.15 2.31 -0.70
C LEU A 122 -1.94 3.24 -0.87
N SER A 123 -1.72 4.17 0.06
CA SER A 123 -0.57 5.08 0.02
C SER A 123 0.75 4.31 -0.05
N ASP A 124 0.76 3.08 0.46
CA ASP A 124 1.87 2.13 0.42
C ASP A 124 2.24 1.69 -1.01
N ALA A 125 1.26 1.49 -1.89
CA ALA A 125 1.49 1.05 -3.27
C ALA A 125 2.12 2.13 -4.16
N ARG A 126 1.88 3.41 -3.85
CA ARG A 126 2.33 4.52 -4.68
C ARG A 126 3.82 4.83 -4.48
N THR A 127 4.32 4.63 -3.27
CA THR A 127 5.73 4.89 -2.95
C THR A 127 6.64 3.72 -3.29
N MET A 128 6.14 2.48 -3.20
CA MET A 128 6.93 1.28 -3.48
C MET A 128 7.22 1.03 -4.97
N CYS A 129 6.51 1.71 -5.88
CA CYS A 129 6.73 1.63 -7.32
C CYS A 129 7.53 2.81 -7.91
N LEU A 130 8.06 3.71 -7.08
CA LEU A 130 9.11 4.62 -7.55
C LEU A 130 10.45 3.88 -7.40
N PRO A 131 11.05 3.33 -8.46
CA PRO A 131 12.49 3.12 -8.42
C PRO A 131 13.07 4.47 -8.01
N SER A 132 13.85 4.48 -6.92
CA SER A 132 14.63 5.64 -6.50
C SER A 132 15.24 6.24 -7.76
N LEU A 133 14.66 7.35 -8.24
CA LEU A 133 15.28 8.13 -9.29
C LEU A 133 16.66 8.46 -8.72
N PRO A 134 17.76 8.10 -9.40
CA PRO A 134 19.07 8.54 -8.95
C PRO A 134 18.97 10.06 -8.89
N ALA A 135 19.22 10.62 -7.71
CA ALA A 135 19.32 12.06 -7.54
C ALA A 135 20.31 12.55 -8.62
N ASN A 136 19.81 13.27 -9.61
CA ASN A 136 20.66 13.84 -10.63
C ASN A 136 21.60 14.84 -9.94
N PRO A 137 22.93 14.68 -10.01
CA PRO A 137 23.82 15.76 -9.67
C PRO A 137 23.64 16.84 -10.74
N THR A 138 22.90 17.90 -10.40
CA THR A 138 22.79 19.09 -11.24
C THR A 138 24.18 19.70 -11.39
N THR A 139 24.81 19.36 -12.52
CA THR A 139 25.52 20.23 -13.46
C THR A 139 26.44 21.29 -12.87
N GLU A 140 27.73 21.02 -13.06
CA GLU A 140 28.70 21.92 -13.71
C GLU A 140 28.40 23.43 -13.59
N SER A 141 29.11 24.11 -12.68
CA SER A 141 29.59 25.46 -12.95
C SER A 141 31.05 25.36 -13.40
N SER A 142 31.23 25.57 -14.69
CA SER A 142 32.48 25.81 -15.38
C SER A 142 33.32 26.90 -14.69
N ASP A 143 34.54 26.55 -14.29
CA ASP A 143 35.69 27.46 -14.29
C ASP A 143 36.86 26.71 -14.96
N PRO A 144 37.43 27.24 -16.06
CA PRO A 144 38.56 26.62 -16.73
C PRO A 144 39.85 27.08 -16.07
N LEU A 145 40.75 26.16 -15.71
CA LEU A 145 42.21 26.31 -15.76
C LEU A 145 42.90 25.06 -15.16
N ALA A 146 44.01 24.64 -15.80
CA ALA A 146 44.86 23.47 -15.55
C ALA A 146 44.24 22.13 -16.03
N GLY A 147 44.86 21.34 -16.90
CA GLY A 147 46.28 21.20 -17.21
C GLY A 147 46.70 19.75 -16.93
N ALA A 148 47.09 19.04 -18.00
CA ALA A 148 47.92 17.83 -18.03
C ALA A 148 47.31 16.42 -17.81
N SER A 149 47.69 15.58 -18.79
CA SER A 149 48.05 14.15 -18.73
C SER A 149 47.01 13.04 -18.56
N GLU A 150 46.72 12.39 -19.70
CA GLU A 150 46.90 10.95 -19.99
C GLU A 150 46.63 9.90 -18.89
N SER A 151 45.71 8.95 -19.18
CA SER A 151 46.01 7.51 -19.38
C SER A 151 44.93 6.53 -18.89
N ARG A 152 44.59 5.63 -19.82
CA ARG A 152 44.33 4.18 -19.67
C ARG A 152 42.98 3.68 -19.15
N CYS A 153 42.26 3.04 -20.07
CA CYS A 153 41.32 1.96 -19.80
C CYS A 153 42.03 0.79 -19.10
N VAL A 154 41.39 0.21 -18.07
CA VAL A 154 41.71 -1.14 -17.63
C VAL A 154 40.41 -1.91 -17.47
N ASP A 155 40.32 -2.94 -18.28
CA ASP A 155 39.34 -4.01 -18.32
C ASP A 155 39.43 -4.85 -17.03
N THR A 156 38.32 -5.12 -16.36
CA THR A 156 38.08 -6.38 -15.64
C THR A 156 36.62 -6.43 -15.21
N GLY A 157 35.85 -7.32 -15.84
CA GLY A 157 34.45 -7.54 -15.56
C GLY A 157 34.20 -8.31 -14.26
N GLN A 158 33.07 -8.01 -13.62
CA GLN A 158 32.11 -8.98 -13.09
C GLN A 158 30.90 -8.19 -12.52
N CYS A 159 29.76 -8.16 -13.20
CA CYS A 159 28.49 -7.75 -12.60
C CYS A 159 27.58 -8.97 -12.52
N VAL A 160 27.31 -9.41 -11.28
CA VAL A 160 26.42 -10.53 -10.97
C VAL A 160 24.99 -10.07 -11.19
N ALA A 161 24.32 -10.65 -12.18
CA ALA A 161 22.92 -10.37 -12.50
C ALA A 161 21.99 -11.05 -11.47
N ASN A 162 21.34 -10.25 -10.62
CA ASN A 162 20.22 -10.73 -9.81
C ASN A 162 18.92 -10.69 -10.64
N SER A 163 18.32 -11.87 -10.73
CA SER A 163 17.11 -12.23 -11.47
C SER A 163 15.89 -11.38 -11.10
N CYS A 164 15.49 -10.50 -12.01
CA CYS A 164 14.15 -9.89 -12.03
C CYS A 164 13.24 -10.79 -12.91
N ALA A 165 12.66 -11.84 -12.31
CA ALA A 165 11.66 -12.67 -12.97
C ALA A 165 10.31 -11.94 -12.97
N ARG A 166 10.07 -11.14 -14.01
CA ARG A 166 8.78 -10.51 -14.28
C ARG A 166 7.88 -11.52 -15.00
N SER A 167 6.92 -12.10 -14.28
CA SER A 167 5.91 -12.99 -14.87
C SER A 167 5.17 -12.27 -15.99
N THR A 168 5.23 -12.87 -17.17
CA THR A 168 4.61 -12.38 -18.39
C THR A 168 3.16 -12.83 -18.44
N THR A 169 2.27 -11.85 -18.58
CA THR A 169 0.85 -11.99 -18.93
C THR A 169 0.62 -13.04 -20.02
N THR A 170 -0.07 -14.12 -19.69
CA THR A 170 -0.61 -15.07 -20.67
C THR A 170 -1.79 -14.41 -21.39
N ARG A 171 -1.57 -14.01 -22.64
CA ARG A 171 -2.61 -13.58 -23.56
C ARG A 171 -3.17 -14.83 -24.24
N VAL A 172 -4.44 -15.14 -23.96
CA VAL A 172 -5.21 -16.20 -24.62
C VAL A 172 -5.34 -15.84 -26.11
N ALA A 173 -4.80 -16.69 -26.98
CA ALA A 173 -5.12 -16.70 -28.40
C ALA A 173 -6.31 -17.63 -28.61
N LEU A 174 -7.43 -17.06 -29.07
CA LEU A 174 -8.53 -17.81 -29.68
C LEU A 174 -8.23 -17.90 -31.17
N GLU A 175 -7.97 -19.12 -31.65
CA GLU A 175 -8.17 -19.53 -33.04
C GLU A 175 -9.32 -20.53 -33.06
N VAL A 176 -10.45 -20.15 -33.69
CA VAL A 176 -11.33 -21.05 -34.47
C VAL A 176 -11.96 -20.24 -35.59
#